data_AF-A0A5P8VTN9-F1
#
_entry.id   AF-A0A5P8VTN9-F1
#
_cell.length_a   1.000
_cell.length_b   1.000
_cell.length_c   1.000
_cell.angle_alpha   90.00
_cell.angle_beta   90.00
_cell.angle_gamma   90.00
#
_symmetry.space_group_name_H-M   'P 1'
#
loop_
_entity.id
_entity.type
_entity.pdbx_description
1 polymer ?
#
loop_
_entity_poly.entity_id
_entity_poly.type
_entity_poly.pdbx_seq_one_letter_code
_entity_poly.pdbx_strand_id
1 'polypeptide(L)'
;MKRYWSRLLALVLVVSIGLMGCSGSPDSLTGDYRQDTLAVVNVMRQALDISQDSPEKAAVQAEARQKINDFSARYQRVNSVSGLGSFTTMRTALNSLAGHYSSYPNRAVPEKLKTRLEKELQQVEAALKRGG
;
A
#
# COMPACT_ATOMS: atom_id res chain seq x y z
N MET A 1 -3.06 -11.23 -45.20
CA MET A 1 -2.64 -9.94 -44.60
C MET A 1 -3.34 -9.58 -43.27
N LYS A 2 -4.60 -9.99 -43.00
CA LYS A 2 -5.33 -9.63 -41.76
C LYS A 2 -4.86 -10.31 -40.46
N ARG A 3 -4.29 -11.53 -40.52
CA ARG A 3 -3.81 -12.28 -39.34
C ARG A 3 -2.56 -11.69 -38.67
N TYR A 4 -1.68 -11.04 -39.44
CA TYR A 4 -0.47 -10.43 -38.90
C TYR A 4 -0.78 -9.14 -38.12
N TRP A 5 -1.73 -8.35 -38.60
CA TRP A 5 -2.24 -7.17 -37.88
C TRP A 5 -2.91 -7.53 -36.56
N SER A 6 -3.70 -8.61 -36.53
CA SER A 6 -4.33 -9.07 -35.28
C SER A 6 -3.31 -9.55 -34.25
N ARG A 7 -2.20 -10.16 -34.70
CA ARG A 7 -1.10 -10.59 -33.83
C ARG A 7 -0.23 -9.42 -33.35
N LEU A 8 -0.03 -8.41 -34.20
CA LEU A 8 0.65 -7.16 -33.82
C LEU A 8 -0.16 -6.38 -32.78
N LEU A 9 -1.48 -6.27 -32.95
CA LEU A 9 -2.37 -5.64 -31.96
C LEU A 9 -2.40 -6.41 -30.64
N ALA A 10 -2.41 -7.75 -30.68
CA ALA A 10 -2.33 -8.57 -29.47
C ALA A 10 -0.98 -8.41 -28.75
N LEU A 11 0.13 -8.30 -29.49
CA LEU A 11 1.45 -8.05 -28.91
C LEU A 11 1.55 -6.64 -28.30
N VAL A 12 0.99 -5.62 -28.95
CA VAL A 12 0.93 -4.25 -28.41
C VAL A 12 0.08 -4.20 -27.14
N LEU A 13 -1.02 -4.96 -27.08
CA LEU A 13 -1.91 -5.01 -25.92
C LEU A 13 -1.30 -5.77 -24.72
N VAL A 14 -0.50 -6.81 -24.97
CA VAL A 14 0.27 -7.52 -23.93
C VAL A 14 1.43 -6.64 -23.43
N VAL A 15 2.05 -5.86 -24.32
CA VAL A 15 3.12 -4.92 -23.96
C VAL A 15 2.57 -3.72 -23.17
N SER A 16 1.38 -3.21 -23.46
CA SER A 16 0.78 -2.13 -22.65
C SER A 16 0.30 -2.59 -21.28
N ILE A 17 -0.18 -3.84 -21.14
CA ILE A 17 -0.47 -4.41 -19.81
C ILE A 17 0.83 -4.70 -19.03
N GLY A 18 1.92 -5.02 -19.72
CA GLY A 18 3.26 -5.17 -19.11
C GLY A 18 3.92 -3.84 -18.71
N LEU A 19 3.65 -2.75 -19.45
CA LEU A 19 4.19 -1.41 -19.17
C LEU A 19 3.38 -0.63 -18.13
N MET A 20 2.09 -0.94 -17.97
CA MET A 20 1.26 -0.40 -16.90
C MET A 20 1.40 -1.19 -15.58
N GLY A 21 2.44 -2.01 -15.44
CA GLY A 21 2.79 -2.73 -14.21
C GLY A 21 3.96 -2.11 -13.45
N CYS A 22 4.52 -0.98 -13.91
CA CYS A 22 5.73 -0.39 -13.33
C CYS A 22 5.66 1.14 -13.16
N SER A 23 4.47 1.71 -12.91
CA SER A 23 4.40 3.02 -12.25
C SER A 23 4.70 2.86 -10.76
N GLY A 24 5.92 2.40 -10.43
CA GLY A 24 6.49 2.68 -9.13
C GLY A 24 6.71 4.17 -9.06
N SER A 25 5.84 4.88 -8.35
CA SER A 25 6.08 6.28 -8.00
C SER A 25 7.52 6.39 -7.50
N PRO A 26 8.31 7.38 -7.96
CA PRO A 26 9.67 7.61 -7.49
C PRO A 26 9.60 8.27 -6.12
N ASP A 27 9.11 7.52 -5.16
CA ASP A 27 9.28 7.76 -3.74
C ASP A 27 9.63 6.40 -3.14
N SER A 28 10.71 5.84 -3.71
CA SER A 28 11.30 4.61 -3.25
C SER A 28 11.71 4.82 -1.82
N LEU A 29 11.16 4.01 -0.93
CA LEU A 29 11.59 3.83 0.46
C LEU A 29 13.08 4.16 0.60
N THR A 30 13.38 5.14 1.43
CA THR A 30 14.72 5.69 1.62
C THR A 30 15.68 4.67 2.22
N GLY A 31 15.14 3.65 2.89
CA GLY A 31 15.91 2.68 3.68
C GLY A 31 16.05 3.07 5.14
N ASP A 32 15.66 4.30 5.52
CA ASP A 32 15.43 4.64 6.92
C ASP A 32 14.05 4.12 7.33
N TYR A 33 14.05 3.06 8.13
CA TYR A 33 12.84 2.42 8.63
C TYR A 33 11.86 3.41 9.27
N ARG A 34 12.35 4.39 10.04
CA ARG A 34 11.49 5.34 10.73
C ARG A 34 10.82 6.28 9.74
N GLN A 35 11.60 6.87 8.84
CA GLN A 35 11.08 7.79 7.82
C GLN A 35 10.09 7.07 6.90
N ASP A 36 10.47 5.88 6.45
CA ASP A 36 9.65 5.07 5.56
C ASP A 36 8.36 4.61 6.24
N THR A 37 8.41 4.24 7.53
CA THR A 37 7.21 3.88 8.28
C THR A 37 6.27 5.08 8.41
N LEU A 38 6.79 6.28 8.72
CA LEU A 38 5.98 7.50 8.80
C LEU A 38 5.34 7.86 7.45
N ALA A 39 6.07 7.68 6.34
CA ALA A 39 5.53 7.88 5.00
C ALA A 39 4.35 6.93 4.73
N VAL A 40 4.50 5.64 5.07
CA VAL A 40 3.43 4.64 4.92
C VAL A 40 2.23 4.96 5.83
N VAL A 41 2.45 5.39 7.08
CA VAL A 41 1.37 5.83 7.97
C VAL A 41 0.57 6.97 7.34
N ASN A 42 1.24 7.98 6.79
CA ASN A 42 0.58 9.13 6.17
C ASN A 42 -0.25 8.73 4.94
N VAL A 43 0.26 7.81 4.12
CA VAL A 43 -0.49 7.28 2.97
C VAL A 43 -1.72 6.48 3.43
N MET A 44 -1.58 5.66 4.48
CA MET A 44 -2.73 4.94 5.05
C MET A 44 -3.79 5.89 5.59
N ARG A 45 -3.41 6.96 6.29
CA ARG A 45 -4.38 7.96 6.78
C ARG A 45 -5.13 8.63 5.62
N GLN A 46 -4.42 9.01 4.56
CA GLN A 46 -5.05 9.56 3.36
C GLN A 46 -6.02 8.57 2.72
N ALA A 47 -5.63 7.29 2.61
CA ALA A 47 -6.50 6.24 2.07
C ALA A 47 -7.75 5.99 2.94
N LEU A 48 -7.66 6.23 4.26
CA LEU A 48 -8.80 6.15 5.19
C LEU A 48 -9.71 7.38 5.17
N ASP A 49 -9.21 8.53 4.67
CA ASP A 49 -9.95 9.78 4.65
C ASP A 49 -10.62 10.10 3.31
N ILE A 50 -10.32 9.32 2.28
CA ILE A 50 -10.97 9.44 0.98
C ILE A 50 -12.48 9.21 1.07
N SER A 51 -13.23 10.17 0.53
CA SER A 51 -14.69 10.07 0.36
C SER A 51 -15.07 8.90 -0.54
N GLN A 52 -16.22 8.27 -0.24
CA GLN A 52 -16.70 7.10 -0.99
C GLN A 52 -16.93 7.40 -2.48
N ASP A 53 -17.29 8.65 -2.78
CA ASP A 53 -17.69 9.11 -4.11
C ASP A 53 -16.51 9.67 -4.92
N SER A 54 -15.29 9.62 -4.38
CA SER A 54 -14.12 10.12 -5.11
C SER A 54 -13.75 9.21 -6.28
N PRO A 55 -13.61 9.74 -7.50
CA PRO A 55 -13.14 8.97 -8.66
C PRO A 55 -11.68 8.49 -8.49
N GLU A 56 -10.90 9.17 -7.64
CA GLU A 56 -9.48 8.85 -7.38
C GLU A 56 -9.30 7.71 -6.37
N LYS A 57 -10.37 7.24 -5.74
CA LYS A 57 -10.34 6.19 -4.71
C LYS A 57 -9.58 4.95 -5.17
N ALA A 58 -9.84 4.48 -6.39
CA ALA A 58 -9.18 3.28 -6.91
C ALA A 58 -7.67 3.49 -7.10
N ALA A 59 -7.27 4.68 -7.55
CA ALA A 59 -5.86 5.04 -7.71
C ALA A 59 -5.14 5.11 -6.35
N VAL A 60 -5.73 5.79 -5.37
CA VAL A 60 -5.12 5.90 -4.03
C VAL A 60 -5.09 4.56 -3.30
N GLN A 61 -6.11 3.71 -3.48
CA GLN A 61 -6.07 2.34 -2.95
C GLN A 61 -4.96 1.50 -3.59
N ALA A 62 -4.76 1.64 -4.91
CA ALA A 62 -3.69 0.94 -5.62
C ALA A 62 -2.31 1.44 -5.16
N GLU A 63 -2.13 2.76 -5.04
CA GLU A 63 -0.89 3.35 -4.54
C GLU A 63 -0.61 2.92 -3.10
N ALA A 64 -1.62 2.96 -2.22
CA ALA A 64 -1.49 2.49 -0.86
C ALA A 64 -1.05 1.02 -0.84
N ARG A 65 -1.75 0.13 -1.56
CA ARG A 65 -1.37 -1.29 -1.66
C ARG A 65 0.06 -1.49 -2.15
N GLN A 66 0.48 -0.71 -3.15
CA GLN A 66 1.83 -0.79 -3.68
C GLN A 66 2.88 -0.37 -2.64
N LYS A 67 2.75 0.81 -2.04
CA LYS A 67 3.68 1.29 -0.99
C LYS A 67 3.74 0.33 0.20
N ILE A 68 2.61 -0.29 0.55
CA ILE A 68 2.51 -1.31 1.61
C ILE A 68 3.30 -2.58 1.27
N ASN A 69 3.18 -3.05 0.02
CA ASN A 69 3.90 -4.22 -0.47
C ASN A 69 5.40 -3.93 -0.52
N ASP A 70 5.80 -2.77 -1.02
CA ASP A 70 7.21 -2.36 -1.09
C ASP A 70 7.82 -2.26 0.31
N PHE A 71 7.10 -1.70 1.27
CA PHE A 71 7.53 -1.58 2.67
C PHE A 71 7.74 -2.95 3.31
N SER A 72 6.74 -3.83 3.16
CA SER A 72 6.81 -5.19 3.67
C SER A 72 7.94 -5.98 3.02
N ALA A 73 8.10 -5.89 1.69
CA ALA A 73 9.13 -6.58 0.94
C ALA A 73 10.54 -6.17 1.39
N ARG A 74 10.76 -4.88 1.64
CA ARG A 74 12.03 -4.33 2.11
C ARG A 74 12.36 -4.76 3.53
N TYR A 75 11.44 -4.55 4.47
CA TYR A 75 11.74 -4.65 5.90
C TYR A 75 11.49 -6.05 6.50
N GLN A 76 10.73 -6.92 5.84
CA GLN A 76 10.45 -8.27 6.37
C GLN A 76 11.69 -9.16 6.55
N ARG A 77 12.76 -8.92 5.79
CA ARG A 77 14.00 -9.72 5.84
C ARG A 77 15.09 -9.07 6.69
N VAL A 78 14.82 -7.88 7.23
CA VAL A 78 15.77 -7.12 8.03
C VAL A 78 15.56 -7.49 9.49
N ASN A 79 16.41 -8.36 10.05
CA ASN A 79 16.24 -8.89 11.41
C ASN A 79 16.14 -7.81 12.49
N SER A 80 16.84 -6.69 12.32
CA SER A 80 16.79 -5.54 13.24
C SER A 80 15.44 -4.80 13.22
N VAL A 81 14.63 -5.00 12.18
CA VAL A 81 13.31 -4.38 12.01
C VAL A 81 12.18 -5.39 12.22
N SER A 82 12.34 -6.63 11.75
CA SER A 82 11.29 -7.66 11.83
C SER A 82 10.92 -8.05 13.26
N GLY A 83 11.83 -7.85 14.22
CA GLY A 83 11.58 -8.05 15.64
C GLY A 83 10.93 -6.85 16.36
N LEU A 84 10.77 -5.72 15.69
CA LEU A 84 10.19 -4.52 16.29
C LEU A 84 8.68 -4.67 16.47
N GLY A 85 8.20 -4.23 17.63
CA GLY A 85 6.76 -4.15 17.91
C GLY A 85 6.06 -3.21 16.93
N SER A 86 6.69 -2.08 16.58
CA SER A 86 6.20 -1.13 15.57
C SER A 86 5.97 -1.80 14.21
N PHE A 87 6.88 -2.66 13.78
CA PHE A 87 6.77 -3.38 12.50
C PHE A 87 5.64 -4.42 12.51
N THR A 88 5.51 -5.14 13.62
CA THR A 88 4.47 -6.17 13.78
C THR A 88 3.07 -5.55 13.82
N THR A 89 2.90 -4.45 14.57
CA THR A 89 1.65 -3.68 14.60
C THR A 89 1.33 -3.12 13.22
N MET A 90 2.32 -2.55 12.52
CA MET A 90 2.15 -2.07 11.16
C MET A 90 1.67 -3.20 10.24
N ARG A 91 2.36 -4.35 10.17
CA ARG A 91 1.92 -5.51 9.37
C ARG A 91 0.48 -5.95 9.65
N THR A 92 0.04 -5.87 10.90
CA THR A 92 -1.33 -6.23 11.29
C THR A 92 -2.36 -5.23 10.75
N ALA A 93 -2.07 -3.93 10.86
CA ALA A 93 -2.88 -2.87 10.27
C ALA A 93 -2.96 -3.00 8.74
N LEU A 94 -1.81 -3.26 8.12
CA LEU A 94 -1.65 -3.45 6.68
C LEU A 94 -2.49 -4.63 6.16
N ASN A 95 -2.37 -5.79 6.80
CA ASN A 95 -3.13 -6.98 6.41
C ASN A 95 -4.64 -6.76 6.59
N SER A 96 -5.05 -6.04 7.65
CA SER A 96 -6.46 -5.71 7.86
C SER A 96 -7.02 -4.83 6.74
N LEU A 97 -6.28 -3.81 6.32
CA LEU A 97 -6.70 -2.91 5.25
C LEU A 97 -6.70 -3.61 3.88
N ALA A 98 -5.65 -4.38 3.58
CA ALA A 98 -5.54 -5.16 2.35
C ALA A 98 -6.68 -6.19 2.25
N GLY A 99 -6.99 -6.88 3.34
CA GLY A 99 -8.11 -7.82 3.44
C GLY A 99 -9.45 -7.15 3.14
N HIS A 100 -9.72 -5.98 3.73
CA HIS A 100 -10.94 -5.22 3.44
C HIS A 100 -11.09 -4.89 1.96
N TYR A 101 -10.05 -4.33 1.32
CA TYR A 101 -10.13 -3.99 -0.10
C TYR A 101 -10.15 -5.22 -1.01
N SER A 102 -9.67 -6.39 -0.55
CA SER A 102 -9.78 -7.65 -1.29
C SER A 102 -11.21 -8.16 -1.29
N SER A 103 -11.86 -8.15 -0.13
CA SER A 103 -13.25 -8.61 0.01
C SER A 103 -14.27 -7.59 -0.51
N TYR A 104 -14.00 -6.30 -0.37
CA TYR A 104 -14.94 -5.22 -0.67
C TYR A 104 -14.27 -4.05 -1.41
N PRO A 105 -13.80 -4.24 -2.66
CA PRO A 105 -13.05 -3.23 -3.40
C PRO A 105 -13.83 -1.92 -3.61
N ASN A 106 -15.15 -2.03 -3.83
CA ASN A 106 -16.01 -0.87 -4.10
C ASN A 106 -16.57 -0.22 -2.83
N ARG A 107 -16.38 -0.80 -1.64
CA ARG A 107 -16.92 -0.23 -0.39
C ARG A 107 -15.88 0.57 0.36
N ALA A 108 -16.30 1.60 1.06
CA ALA A 108 -15.41 2.30 1.99
C ALA A 108 -15.05 1.40 3.19
N VAL A 109 -13.97 1.78 3.85
CA VAL A 109 -13.52 1.14 5.09
C VAL A 109 -14.57 1.41 6.18
N PRO A 110 -15.11 0.39 6.86
CA PRO A 110 -16.07 0.59 7.93
C PRO A 110 -15.49 1.44 9.06
N GLU A 111 -16.30 2.30 9.69
CA GLU A 111 -15.88 3.18 10.79
C GLU A 111 -15.18 2.44 11.95
N LYS A 112 -15.67 1.23 12.27
CA LYS A 112 -15.03 0.36 13.29
C LYS A 112 -13.60 -0.03 12.90
N LEU A 113 -13.39 -0.35 11.61
CA LEU A 113 -12.08 -0.70 11.09
C LEU A 113 -11.18 0.55 10.98
N LYS A 114 -11.72 1.68 10.53
CA LYS A 114 -11.01 2.97 10.49
C LYS A 114 -10.49 3.37 11.87
N THR A 115 -11.36 3.37 12.89
CA THR A 115 -10.98 3.66 14.29
C THR A 115 -9.91 2.70 14.82
N ARG A 116 -9.99 1.41 14.48
CA ARG A 116 -8.98 0.43 14.91
C ARG A 116 -7.63 0.71 14.25
N LEU A 117 -7.62 0.88 12.93
CA LEU A 117 -6.41 1.18 12.16
C LEU A 117 -5.77 2.47 12.65
N GLU A 118 -6.55 3.51 12.93
CA GLU A 118 -6.03 4.78 13.44
C GLU A 118 -5.32 4.62 14.80
N LYS A 119 -5.87 3.80 15.71
CA LYS A 119 -5.20 3.46 16.98
C LYS A 119 -3.90 2.69 16.76
N GLU A 120 -3.90 1.72 15.86
CA GLU A 120 -2.69 0.95 15.51
C GLU A 120 -1.60 1.86 14.92
N LEU A 121 -1.98 2.78 14.01
CA LEU A 121 -1.07 3.76 13.42
C LEU A 121 -0.50 4.71 14.49
N GLN A 122 -1.32 5.20 15.41
CA GLN A 122 -0.86 6.04 16.53
C GLN A 122 0.12 5.29 17.45
N GLN A 123 -0.12 4.01 17.70
CA GLN A 123 0.80 3.17 18.49
C GLN A 123 2.15 3.01 17.77
N VAL A 124 2.13 2.80 16.45
CA VAL A 124 3.36 2.73 15.66
C VAL A 124 4.14 4.04 15.74
N GLU A 125 3.49 5.19 15.56
CA GLU A 125 4.16 6.50 15.68
C GLU A 125 4.75 6.72 17.08
N ALA A 126 4.03 6.32 18.13
CA ALA A 126 4.53 6.42 19.49
C ALA A 126 5.74 5.50 19.74
N ALA A 127 5.75 4.30 19.16
CA ALA A 127 6.88 3.38 19.23
C ALA A 127 8.11 3.96 18.50
N LEU A 128 7.92 4.48 17.28
CA LEU A 128 8.99 5.09 16.48
C LEU A 128 9.64 6.28 17.18
N LYS A 129 8.85 7.12 17.88
CA LYS A 129 9.36 8.24 18.70
C LYS A 129 10.21 7.77 19.88
N ARG A 130 9.96 6.58 20.40
CA ARG A 130 10.71 5.97 21.51
C ARG A 130 11.92 5.14 21.03
N GLY A 131 12.13 5.02 19.73
CA GLY A 131 13.25 4.29 19.14
C GLY A 131 12.99 2.79 18.94
N GLY A 132 11.73 2.35 18.94
CA GLY A 132 11.32 0.95 18.73
C GLY A 132 10.26 0.77 17.65
#